data_AF-A0A7V1EK88-F1
#
_entry.id   AF-A0A7V1EK88-F1
#
_cell.length_a   1.000
_cell.length_b   1.000
_cell.length_c   1.000
_cell.angle_alpha   90.00
_cell.angle_beta   90.00
_cell.angle_gamma   90.00
#
_symmetry.space_group_name_H-M   'P 1'
#
loop_
_entity.id
_entity.type
_entity.pdbx_description
1 polymer ?
#
loop_
_entity_poly.entity_id
_entity_poly.type
_entity_poly.pdbx_seq_one_letter_code
_entity_poly.pdbx_strand_id
1 'polypeptide(L)'
;MTKQALYVAPSGWLNSAVGVLKDAGVIVVAPVETESGVVELESADSLEVITPPDGTAHMSLKRLFLPVTEVLLEFEKGENGDVDVHSEPLPASDEVVVIGCRPCDAASLEALDKVFQWDYDDLRYRARRERTTLISFACTKAAPECFCTSVGGSPHDTRQSDVLVFPDDGGGVLLQVLSTKGEKFIERLGDLVTPTSAEKQPPPAPELSTKFDPQKVKCWLDGNFESDFWARNSMGCLGCGACSCF
;
A
#
# COMPACT_ATOMS: atom_id res chain seq x y z
N MET A 1 -11.97 4.37 -21.78
CA MET A 1 -11.68 3.10 -21.09
C MET A 1 -10.45 2.51 -21.73
N THR A 2 -9.28 2.79 -21.17
CA THR A 2 -8.00 2.20 -21.60
C THR A 2 -8.14 0.68 -21.43
N LYS A 3 -7.93 -0.10 -22.50
CA LYS A 3 -7.91 -1.57 -22.39
C LYS A 3 -6.82 -1.92 -21.38
N GLN A 4 -7.21 -2.39 -20.20
CA GLN A 4 -6.27 -2.83 -19.18
C GLN A 4 -5.50 -4.03 -19.71
N ALA A 5 -4.17 -3.93 -19.71
CA ALA A 5 -3.30 -4.97 -20.22
C ALA A 5 -3.16 -6.09 -19.18
N LEU A 6 -3.30 -7.33 -19.64
CA LEU A 6 -3.17 -8.51 -18.81
C LEU A 6 -1.88 -9.26 -19.16
N TYR A 7 -1.17 -9.69 -18.13
CA TYR A 7 0.06 -10.47 -18.24
C TYR A 7 -0.05 -11.72 -17.38
N VAL A 8 0.66 -12.78 -17.76
CA VAL A 8 0.81 -13.97 -16.92
C VAL A 8 2.27 -14.14 -16.54
N ALA A 9 2.49 -14.58 -15.31
CA ALA A 9 3.81 -14.93 -14.82
C ALA A 9 3.79 -16.36 -14.22
N PRO A 10 4.88 -17.12 -14.39
CA PRO A 10 4.97 -18.49 -13.90
C PRO A 10 5.11 -18.55 -12.37
N SER A 11 5.10 -19.75 -11.81
CA SER A 11 5.46 -19.93 -10.41
C SER A 11 6.89 -19.45 -10.13
N GLY A 12 7.08 -18.82 -8.96
CA GLY A 12 8.36 -18.22 -8.59
C GLY A 12 8.68 -16.89 -9.29
N TRP A 13 7.74 -16.30 -10.05
CA TRP A 13 7.94 -14.99 -10.68
C TRP A 13 8.32 -13.90 -9.68
N LEU A 14 7.73 -13.93 -8.49
CA LEU A 14 7.97 -12.97 -7.42
C LEU A 14 9.46 -12.96 -7.04
N ASN A 15 10.10 -14.14 -7.03
CA ASN A 15 11.52 -14.24 -6.74
C ASN A 15 12.39 -13.48 -7.73
N SER A 16 12.09 -13.71 -9.00
CA SER A 16 12.81 -13.09 -10.09
C SER A 16 12.52 -11.59 -10.16
N ALA A 17 11.28 -11.17 -9.86
CA ALA A 17 10.88 -9.77 -9.80
C ALA A 17 11.66 -9.00 -8.72
N VAL A 18 11.77 -9.55 -7.51
CA VAL A 18 12.55 -8.91 -6.43
C VAL A 18 14.02 -8.76 -6.81
N GLY A 19 14.62 -9.79 -7.44
CA GLY A 19 15.99 -9.72 -7.95
C GLY A 19 16.19 -8.61 -8.98
N VAL A 20 15.32 -8.56 -10.00
CA VAL A 20 15.39 -7.54 -11.07
C VAL A 20 15.25 -6.12 -10.52
N LEU A 21 14.35 -5.91 -9.55
CA LEU A 21 14.14 -4.59 -8.95
C LEU A 21 15.36 -4.14 -8.13
N LYS A 22 15.95 -5.06 -7.36
CA LYS A 22 17.17 -4.79 -6.59
C LYS A 22 18.36 -4.46 -7.48
N ASP A 23 18.55 -5.22 -8.55
CA ASP A 23 19.62 -4.96 -9.52
C ASP A 23 19.46 -3.58 -10.19
N ALA A 24 18.23 -3.08 -10.26
CA ALA A 24 17.92 -1.72 -10.73
C ALA A 24 18.01 -0.64 -9.64
N GLY A 25 18.43 -0.97 -8.42
CA GLY A 25 18.54 -0.04 -7.29
C GLY A 25 17.20 0.39 -6.68
N VAL A 26 16.13 -0.37 -6.92
CA VAL A 26 14.79 -0.10 -6.38
C VAL A 26 14.65 -0.77 -5.02
N ILE A 27 14.13 -0.02 -4.05
CA ILE A 27 13.79 -0.56 -2.72
C ILE A 27 12.50 -1.37 -2.84
N VAL A 28 12.54 -2.65 -2.50
CA VAL A 28 11.36 -3.50 -2.48
C VAL A 28 10.85 -3.62 -1.06
N VAL A 29 9.58 -3.27 -0.84
CA VAL A 29 8.90 -3.44 0.46
C VAL A 29 7.85 -4.52 0.31
N ALA A 30 7.78 -5.45 1.25
CA ALA A 30 6.77 -6.52 1.22
C ALA A 30 6.30 -6.90 2.62
N PRO A 31 5.14 -7.58 2.76
CA PRO A 31 4.73 -8.21 4.01
C PRO A 31 5.69 -9.35 4.37
N VAL A 32 6.25 -9.25 5.57
CA VAL A 32 7.29 -10.10 6.12
C VAL A 32 6.85 -10.67 7.46
N GLU A 33 6.81 -11.99 7.59
CA GLU A 33 6.61 -12.62 8.89
C GLU A 33 7.90 -12.53 9.73
N THR A 34 7.81 -11.83 10.86
CA THR A 34 8.90 -11.68 11.83
C THR A 34 9.06 -12.96 12.67
N GLU A 35 10.17 -13.09 13.38
CA GLU A 35 10.41 -14.22 14.32
C GLU A 35 9.30 -14.36 15.39
N SER A 36 8.55 -13.28 15.66
CA SER A 36 7.44 -13.26 16.61
C SER A 36 6.09 -13.71 16.02
N GLY A 37 6.05 -14.06 14.74
CA GLY A 37 4.83 -14.45 14.01
C GLY A 37 3.95 -13.27 13.59
N VAL A 38 4.44 -12.03 13.74
CA VAL A 38 3.76 -10.81 13.28
C VAL A 38 4.21 -10.49 11.86
N VAL A 39 3.27 -10.18 10.98
CA VAL A 39 3.56 -9.73 9.61
C VAL A 39 3.77 -8.22 9.59
N GLU A 40 4.95 -7.75 9.20
CA GLU A 40 5.28 -6.32 9.07
C GLU A 40 5.67 -5.96 7.63
N LEU A 41 5.54 -4.68 7.26
CA LEU A 41 6.01 -4.20 5.96
C LEU A 41 7.48 -3.82 6.09
N GLU A 42 8.36 -4.63 5.51
CA GLU A 42 9.81 -4.48 5.63
C GLU A 42 10.48 -4.44 4.26
N SER A 43 11.70 -3.90 4.22
CA SER A 43 12.55 -4.00 3.04
C SER A 43 12.89 -5.46 2.78
N ALA A 44 12.42 -6.01 1.66
CA ALA A 44 12.57 -7.42 1.34
C ALA A 44 13.93 -7.64 0.68
N ASP A 45 14.88 -8.22 1.43
CA ASP A 45 16.20 -8.50 0.90
C ASP A 45 16.30 -9.83 0.12
N SER A 46 15.44 -10.79 0.45
CA SER A 46 15.28 -12.09 -0.17
C SER A 46 13.86 -12.62 0.07
N LEU A 47 13.48 -13.71 -0.59
CA LEU A 47 12.08 -14.18 -0.67
C LEU A 47 11.66 -15.19 0.39
N GLU A 48 12.61 -15.66 1.21
CA GLU A 48 12.30 -16.44 2.40
C GLU A 48 11.39 -15.67 3.38
N VAL A 49 11.26 -14.38 3.13
CA VAL A 49 10.66 -13.39 3.98
C VAL A 49 9.29 -12.93 3.45
N ILE A 50 8.95 -13.11 2.15
CA ILE A 50 7.65 -12.64 1.62
C ILE A 50 6.58 -13.71 1.85
N THR A 51 5.74 -13.49 2.86
CA THR A 51 4.64 -14.39 3.18
C THR A 51 3.61 -14.38 2.04
N PRO A 52 3.26 -15.53 1.43
CA PRO A 52 2.12 -15.65 0.53
C PRO A 52 0.83 -15.13 1.19
N PRO A 53 -0.16 -14.69 0.39
CA PRO A 53 -1.05 -13.59 0.71
C PRO A 53 -2.25 -14.05 1.54
N ASP A 54 -2.00 -14.59 2.72
CA ASP A 54 -3.03 -15.00 3.69
C ASP A 54 -2.99 -14.09 4.93
N GLY A 55 -1.84 -13.50 5.25
CA GLY A 55 -1.68 -12.51 6.33
C GLY A 55 -1.98 -11.08 5.87
N THR A 56 -2.53 -10.26 6.77
CA THR A 56 -2.54 -8.80 6.60
C THR A 56 -1.38 -8.25 7.42
N ALA A 57 -0.60 -7.32 6.85
CA ALA A 57 0.43 -6.66 7.64
C ALA A 57 -0.22 -5.99 8.86
N HIS A 58 0.39 -6.16 10.02
CA HIS A 58 -0.09 -5.59 11.28
C HIS A 58 -0.22 -4.06 11.19
N MET A 59 0.71 -3.43 10.45
CA MET A 59 0.71 -2.00 10.19
C MET A 59 0.27 -1.68 8.76
N SER A 60 -0.51 -0.61 8.63
CA SER A 60 -0.96 -0.06 7.35
C SER A 60 0.20 0.49 6.51
N LEU A 61 0.01 0.53 5.18
CA LEU A 61 0.86 1.23 4.21
C LEU A 61 1.18 2.68 4.60
N LYS A 62 0.35 3.33 5.44
CA LYS A 62 0.55 4.71 5.86
C LYS A 62 1.97 4.99 6.40
N ARG A 63 2.59 4.00 7.06
CA ARG A 63 3.94 4.12 7.63
C ARG A 63 5.03 4.39 6.59
N LEU A 64 4.81 3.99 5.33
CA LEU A 64 5.73 4.25 4.23
C LEU A 64 5.69 5.70 3.76
N PHE A 65 4.57 6.39 3.99
CA PHE A 65 4.36 7.76 3.55
C PHE A 65 4.51 8.77 4.71
N LEU A 66 4.26 8.32 5.93
CA LEU A 66 4.31 9.08 7.17
C LEU A 66 5.29 8.41 8.15
N PRO A 67 6.60 8.63 7.99
CA PRO A 67 7.60 8.07 8.90
C PRO A 67 7.46 8.67 10.31
N VAL A 68 7.82 7.89 11.33
CA VAL A 68 7.74 8.32 12.74
C VAL A 68 8.66 9.52 13.01
N THR A 69 9.79 9.58 12.32
CA THR A 69 10.76 10.68 12.40
C THR A 69 11.27 11.02 11.00
N GLU A 70 11.45 12.30 10.74
CA GLU A 70 12.08 12.79 9.52
C GLU A 70 12.83 14.09 9.78
N VAL A 71 13.87 14.36 8.98
CA VAL A 71 14.63 15.60 9.08
C VAL A 71 13.84 16.70 8.39
N LEU A 72 13.45 17.72 9.16
CA LEU A 72 12.76 18.89 8.64
C LEU A 72 13.72 20.01 8.25
N LEU A 73 14.84 20.14 8.96
CA LEU A 73 15.80 21.21 8.80
C LEU A 73 17.19 20.73 9.21
N GLU A 74 18.17 21.01 8.37
CA GLU A 74 19.58 20.91 8.75
C GLU A 74 20.17 22.32 8.80
N PHE A 75 20.96 22.60 9.84
CA PHE A 75 21.63 23.89 9.97
C PHE A 75 22.97 23.72 10.66
N GLU A 76 23.90 24.58 10.28
CA GLU A 76 25.22 24.69 10.90
C GLU A 76 25.32 26.04 11.63
N LYS A 77 25.96 26.01 12.80
CA LYS A 77 26.23 27.22 13.58
C LYS A 77 27.67 27.64 13.38
N GLY A 78 27.88 28.81 12.79
CA GLY A 78 29.19 29.42 12.59
C GLY A 78 29.81 29.95 13.89
N GLU A 79 31.13 30.16 13.88
CA GLU A 79 31.91 30.60 15.05
C GLU A 79 31.46 31.97 15.60
N ASN A 80 30.92 32.84 14.74
CA ASN A 80 30.43 34.18 15.12
C ASN A 80 28.97 34.19 15.61
N GLY A 81 28.32 33.03 15.70
CA GLY A 81 26.90 32.92 16.05
C GLY A 81 25.95 32.98 14.84
N ASP A 82 26.47 33.06 13.63
CA ASP A 82 25.71 32.95 12.39
C ASP A 82 25.13 31.52 12.24
N VAL A 83 23.97 31.40 11.59
CA VAL A 83 23.31 30.12 11.33
C VAL A 83 23.16 29.95 9.83
N ASP A 84 23.86 28.97 9.28
CA ASP A 84 23.72 28.55 7.89
C ASP A 84 22.69 27.42 7.82
N VAL A 85 21.52 27.75 7.30
CA VAL A 85 20.45 26.78 7.09
C VAL A 85 20.68 26.08 5.75
N HIS A 86 20.86 24.77 5.78
CA HIS A 86 20.92 23.96 4.57
C HIS A 86 19.52 23.78 3.99
N SER A 87 19.42 23.75 2.66
CA SER A 87 18.13 23.56 1.97
C SER A 87 17.46 22.27 2.41
N GLU A 88 16.15 22.30 2.69
CA GLU A 88 15.34 21.12 3.04
C GLU A 88 15.65 19.96 2.08
N PRO A 89 16.31 18.88 2.53
CA PRO A 89 16.39 17.69 1.70
C PRO A 89 14.96 17.14 1.64
N LEU A 90 14.35 17.20 0.46
CA LEU A 90 13.20 16.34 0.19
C LEU A 90 13.61 14.89 0.52
N PRO A 91 12.71 14.07 1.08
CA PRO A 91 13.05 12.71 1.47
C PRO A 91 13.72 11.95 0.32
N ALA A 92 14.64 11.06 0.69
CA ALA A 92 15.54 10.35 -0.21
C ALA A 92 14.84 9.92 -1.52
N SER A 93 15.50 10.22 -2.63
CA SER A 93 15.04 9.99 -3.99
C SER A 93 15.17 8.54 -4.42
N ASP A 94 14.81 7.58 -3.56
CA ASP A 94 14.87 6.16 -3.91
C ASP A 94 13.51 5.74 -4.47
N GLU A 95 13.54 4.95 -5.55
CA GLU A 95 12.30 4.36 -6.09
C GLU A 95 11.89 3.20 -5.18
N VAL A 96 10.62 3.16 -4.79
CA VAL A 96 10.09 2.13 -3.90
C VAL A 96 9.03 1.33 -4.63
N VAL A 97 9.09 0.01 -4.56
CA VAL A 97 8.03 -0.88 -5.03
C VAL A 97 7.51 -1.67 -3.85
N VAL A 98 6.23 -1.48 -3.52
CA VAL A 98 5.54 -2.29 -2.50
C VAL A 98 4.88 -3.47 -3.19
N ILE A 99 5.24 -4.68 -2.79
CA ILE A 99 4.67 -5.92 -3.33
C ILE A 99 3.95 -6.68 -2.23
N GLY A 100 2.68 -7.02 -2.46
CA GLY A 100 1.90 -7.82 -1.51
C GLY A 100 0.94 -7.01 -0.64
N CYS A 101 0.71 -5.72 -0.94
CA CYS A 101 -0.31 -4.96 -0.24
C CYS A 101 -1.72 -5.44 -0.61
N ARG A 102 -2.70 -5.23 0.28
CA ARG A 102 -4.09 -5.58 -0.02
C ARG A 102 -4.76 -4.49 -0.85
N PRO A 103 -5.74 -4.83 -1.71
CA PRO A 103 -6.55 -3.86 -2.43
C PRO A 103 -7.21 -2.81 -1.52
N CYS A 104 -7.66 -3.22 -0.33
CA CYS A 104 -8.21 -2.29 0.65
C CYS A 104 -7.16 -1.35 1.26
N ASP A 105 -5.90 -1.80 1.42
CA ASP A 105 -4.82 -0.94 1.89
C ASP A 105 -4.43 0.08 0.81
N ALA A 106 -4.30 -0.36 -0.44
CA ALA A 106 -4.02 0.54 -1.57
C ALA A 106 -5.12 1.60 -1.70
N ALA A 107 -6.39 1.17 -1.71
CA ALA A 107 -7.53 2.07 -1.81
C ALA A 107 -7.59 3.11 -0.66
N SER A 108 -7.09 2.76 0.54
CA SER A 108 -7.02 3.70 1.67
C SER A 108 -6.15 4.93 1.39
N LEU A 109 -5.19 4.82 0.47
CA LEU A 109 -4.33 5.95 0.10
C LEU A 109 -5.11 7.07 -0.59
N GLU A 110 -6.26 6.79 -1.20
CA GLU A 110 -7.11 7.86 -1.76
C GLU A 110 -7.59 8.82 -0.68
N ALA A 111 -7.82 8.33 0.55
CA ALA A 111 -8.17 9.17 1.68
C ALA A 111 -6.97 9.98 2.17
N LEU A 112 -5.76 9.39 2.18
CA LEU A 112 -4.54 10.11 2.56
C LEU A 112 -4.17 11.18 1.52
N ASP A 113 -4.20 10.85 0.23
CA ASP A 113 -3.97 11.79 -0.86
C ASP A 113 -4.89 13.01 -0.72
N LYS A 114 -6.18 12.78 -0.39
CA LYS A 114 -7.14 13.86 -0.16
C LYS A 114 -6.80 14.71 1.05
N VAL A 115 -6.24 14.17 2.12
CA VAL A 115 -5.91 14.95 3.34
C VAL A 115 -4.62 15.74 3.13
N PHE A 116 -3.59 15.12 2.58
CA PHE A 116 -2.25 15.72 2.44
C PHE A 116 -2.08 16.58 1.18
N GLN A 117 -3.13 16.71 0.36
CA GLN A 117 -3.13 17.52 -0.86
C GLN A 117 -4.40 18.37 -1.03
N TRP A 118 -5.18 18.59 0.04
CA TRP A 118 -6.49 19.26 -0.03
C TRP A 118 -6.39 20.79 -0.15
N ASP A 119 -5.59 21.43 0.72
CA ASP A 119 -5.43 22.89 0.88
C ASP A 119 -3.97 23.30 0.72
N TYR A 120 -3.09 22.45 1.23
CA TYR A 120 -1.67 22.51 1.12
C TYR A 120 -1.19 21.18 0.59
N ASP A 121 -0.22 21.29 -0.32
CA ASP A 121 0.44 20.15 -0.87
C ASP A 121 1.66 19.80 -0.02
N ASP A 122 1.54 18.72 0.76
CA ASP A 122 2.67 18.22 1.52
C ASP A 122 3.71 17.62 0.58
N LEU A 123 4.77 18.39 0.33
CA LEU A 123 5.84 18.04 -0.60
C LEU A 123 6.55 16.73 -0.22
N ARG A 124 6.64 16.41 1.07
CA ARG A 124 7.33 15.21 1.56
C ARG A 124 6.46 13.97 1.36
N TYR A 125 5.18 14.08 1.69
CA TYR A 125 4.18 13.05 1.39
C TYR A 125 4.11 12.79 -0.12
N ARG A 126 3.96 13.84 -0.93
CA ARG A 126 3.90 13.74 -2.39
C ARG A 126 5.16 13.08 -2.95
N ALA A 127 6.35 13.52 -2.53
CA ALA A 127 7.60 12.95 -3.00
C ALA A 127 7.66 11.43 -2.76
N ARG A 128 7.26 10.95 -1.58
CA ARG A 128 7.16 9.50 -1.29
C ARG A 128 6.09 8.84 -2.16
N ARG A 129 4.89 9.42 -2.24
CA ARG A 129 3.75 8.88 -3.00
C ARG A 129 4.06 8.73 -4.49
N GLU A 130 4.74 9.70 -5.08
CA GLU A 130 5.15 9.72 -6.49
C GLU A 130 6.24 8.70 -6.80
N ARG A 131 7.13 8.41 -5.84
CA ARG A 131 8.21 7.43 -6.00
C ARG A 131 7.84 6.00 -5.62
N THR A 132 6.69 5.80 -4.98
CA THR A 132 6.19 4.48 -4.64
C THR A 132 5.29 3.91 -5.73
N THR A 133 5.57 2.68 -6.14
CA THR A 133 4.73 1.83 -7.00
C THR A 133 4.08 0.74 -6.16
N LEU A 134 2.79 0.48 -6.36
CA LEU A 134 1.98 -0.43 -5.54
C LEU A 134 1.51 -1.64 -6.34
N ILE A 135 1.99 -2.81 -5.94
CA ILE A 135 1.62 -4.11 -6.51
C ILE A 135 0.73 -4.83 -5.50
N SER A 136 -0.58 -4.75 -5.72
CA SER A 136 -1.58 -5.31 -4.81
C SER A 136 -1.95 -6.74 -5.18
N PHE A 137 -2.32 -7.54 -4.17
CA PHE A 137 -2.73 -8.93 -4.37
C PHE A 137 -4.23 -9.08 -4.11
N ALA A 138 -4.96 -9.43 -5.16
CA ALA A 138 -6.39 -9.69 -5.13
C ALA A 138 -6.71 -10.74 -4.06
N CYS A 139 -7.72 -10.47 -3.23
CA CYS A 139 -8.14 -11.42 -2.22
C CYS A 139 -8.79 -12.64 -2.89
N THR A 140 -8.37 -13.83 -2.48
CA THR A 140 -8.95 -15.12 -2.92
C THR A 140 -10.04 -15.59 -1.95
N LYS A 141 -9.97 -15.15 -0.69
CA LYS A 141 -10.89 -15.49 0.39
C LYS A 141 -11.21 -14.26 1.24
N ALA A 142 -12.37 -14.27 1.87
CA ALA A 142 -12.80 -13.25 2.82
C ALA A 142 -12.68 -13.81 4.25
N ALA A 143 -12.07 -13.03 5.15
CA ALA A 143 -12.02 -13.35 6.57
C ALA A 143 -13.23 -12.78 7.33
N PRO A 144 -13.63 -13.36 8.48
CA PRO A 144 -14.76 -12.89 9.28
C PRO A 144 -14.69 -11.43 9.73
N GLU A 145 -13.52 -10.82 9.72
CA GLU A 145 -13.20 -9.45 10.11
C GLU A 145 -13.22 -8.47 8.90
N CYS A 146 -13.09 -8.95 7.67
CA CYS A 146 -13.05 -8.09 6.46
C CYS A 146 -14.32 -7.25 6.29
N PHE A 147 -14.19 -5.96 5.98
CA PHE A 147 -15.33 -5.03 5.82
C PHE A 147 -15.18 -4.08 4.63
N CYS A 148 -14.29 -4.37 3.67
CA CYS A 148 -14.00 -3.47 2.54
C CYS A 148 -15.27 -3.09 1.74
N THR A 149 -16.20 -4.02 1.52
CA THR A 149 -17.49 -3.75 0.85
C THR A 149 -18.40 -2.82 1.64
N SER A 150 -18.25 -2.76 2.97
CA SER A 150 -19.03 -1.85 3.82
C SER A 150 -18.61 -0.41 3.62
N VAL A 151 -17.34 -0.15 3.31
CA VAL A 151 -16.80 1.20 3.09
C VAL A 151 -16.68 1.57 1.61
N GLY A 152 -17.40 0.87 0.73
CA GLY A 152 -17.41 1.14 -0.71
C GLY A 152 -16.14 0.68 -1.44
N GLY A 153 -15.39 -0.27 -0.86
CA GLY A 153 -14.30 -0.97 -1.53
C GLY A 153 -14.69 -2.35 -2.02
N SER A 154 -13.70 -3.11 -2.51
CA SER A 154 -13.88 -4.47 -3.03
C SER A 154 -12.67 -5.34 -2.69
N PRO A 155 -12.84 -6.68 -2.55
CA PRO A 155 -11.72 -7.61 -2.49
C PRO A 155 -10.77 -7.52 -3.70
N HIS A 156 -11.25 -7.03 -4.85
CA HIS A 156 -10.48 -6.79 -6.07
C HIS A 156 -10.48 -5.29 -6.44
N ASP A 157 -10.46 -4.41 -5.44
CA ASP A 157 -10.40 -2.97 -5.70
C ASP A 157 -9.16 -2.60 -6.51
N THR A 158 -9.33 -1.74 -7.51
CA THR A 158 -8.24 -1.31 -8.40
C THR A 158 -7.74 0.09 -8.06
N ARG A 159 -8.43 0.82 -7.17
CA ARG A 159 -8.04 2.18 -6.82
C ARG A 159 -6.65 2.20 -6.20
N GLN A 160 -5.86 3.18 -6.63
CA GLN A 160 -4.49 3.46 -6.18
C GLN A 160 -3.46 2.33 -6.41
N SER A 161 -3.89 1.15 -6.89
CA SER A 161 -2.97 0.08 -7.28
C SER A 161 -2.38 0.37 -8.66
N ASP A 162 -1.09 0.10 -8.84
CA ASP A 162 -0.42 0.24 -10.13
C ASP A 162 -0.49 -1.07 -10.93
N VAL A 163 -0.43 -2.21 -10.22
CA VAL A 163 -0.69 -3.55 -10.73
C VAL A 163 -1.53 -4.31 -9.71
N LEU A 164 -2.57 -5.01 -10.18
CA LEU A 164 -3.34 -5.95 -9.38
C LEU A 164 -3.00 -7.39 -9.80
N VAL A 165 -2.54 -8.18 -8.84
CA VAL A 165 -2.11 -9.57 -9.02
C VAL A 165 -3.21 -10.52 -8.57
N PHE A 166 -3.60 -11.46 -9.43
CA PHE A 166 -4.52 -12.55 -9.13
C PHE A 166 -3.73 -13.85 -9.03
N PRO A 167 -3.60 -14.43 -7.82
CA PRO A 167 -2.99 -15.74 -7.63
C PRO A 167 -3.78 -16.84 -8.34
N ASP A 168 -3.07 -17.79 -8.94
CA ASP A 168 -3.62 -19.03 -9.49
C ASP A 168 -3.23 -20.22 -8.59
N ASP A 169 -4.08 -21.23 -8.51
CA ASP A 169 -3.87 -22.44 -7.71
C ASP A 169 -2.65 -23.26 -8.19
N GLY A 170 -2.25 -23.07 -9.46
CA GLY A 170 -1.05 -23.66 -10.05
C GLY A 170 0.26 -22.94 -9.68
N GLY A 171 0.23 -21.92 -8.82
CA GLY A 171 1.38 -21.14 -8.38
C GLY A 171 1.81 -20.03 -9.36
N GLY A 172 1.20 -19.97 -10.54
CA GLY A 172 1.32 -18.81 -11.44
C GLY A 172 0.43 -17.65 -10.99
N VAL A 173 0.49 -16.55 -11.74
CA VAL A 173 -0.38 -15.38 -11.49
C VAL A 173 -0.87 -14.74 -12.79
N LEU A 174 -1.98 -14.03 -12.69
CA LEU A 174 -2.43 -13.06 -13.68
C LEU A 174 -2.16 -11.65 -13.12
N LEU A 175 -1.48 -10.80 -13.88
CA LEU A 175 -1.23 -9.40 -13.53
C LEU A 175 -2.09 -8.49 -14.40
N GLN A 176 -2.79 -7.56 -13.77
CA GLN A 176 -3.56 -6.52 -14.43
C GLN A 176 -2.90 -5.17 -14.21
N VAL A 177 -2.50 -4.52 -15.31
CA VAL A 177 -1.86 -3.21 -15.27
C VAL A 177 -2.90 -2.11 -15.18
N LEU A 178 -2.74 -1.20 -14.21
CA LEU A 178 -3.73 -0.18 -13.86
C LEU A 178 -3.21 1.26 -14.02
N SER A 179 -1.89 1.45 -14.08
CA SER A 179 -1.27 2.77 -14.19
C SER A 179 0.01 2.77 -15.04
N THR A 180 0.51 3.96 -15.38
CA THR A 180 1.82 4.13 -16.04
C THR A 180 3.00 3.64 -15.19
N LYS A 181 2.90 3.69 -13.85
CA LYS A 181 3.91 3.06 -12.99
C LYS A 181 3.86 1.54 -13.10
N GLY A 182 2.66 0.98 -13.23
CA GLY A 182 2.46 -0.45 -13.48
C GLY A 182 3.01 -0.89 -14.83
N GLU A 183 2.85 -0.07 -15.88
CA GLU A 183 3.47 -0.32 -17.19
C GLU A 183 4.99 -0.39 -17.07
N LYS A 184 5.62 0.59 -16.42
CA LYS A 184 7.07 0.59 -16.16
C LYS A 184 7.52 -0.62 -15.34
N PHE A 185 6.72 -1.03 -14.35
CA PHE A 185 7.01 -2.23 -13.55
C PHE A 185 7.03 -3.47 -14.44
N ILE A 186 6.01 -3.67 -15.28
CA ILE A 186 5.94 -4.80 -16.22
C ILE A 186 7.07 -4.77 -17.24
N GLU A 187 7.40 -3.60 -17.79
CA GLU A 187 8.52 -3.43 -18.72
C GLU A 187 9.85 -3.84 -18.09
N ARG A 188 10.09 -3.50 -16.80
CA ARG A 188 11.28 -3.92 -16.06
C ARG A 188 11.35 -5.43 -15.88
N LEU A 189 10.21 -6.09 -15.67
CA LEU A 189 10.17 -7.55 -15.52
C LEU A 189 10.53 -8.30 -16.81
N GLY A 190 10.38 -7.66 -17.98
CA GLY A 190 10.79 -8.23 -19.26
C GLY A 190 10.21 -9.63 -19.50
N ASP A 191 11.07 -10.59 -19.79
CA ASP A 191 10.69 -11.97 -20.14
C ASP A 191 10.06 -12.77 -18.97
N LEU A 192 10.07 -12.23 -17.75
CA LEU A 192 9.41 -12.86 -16.60
C LEU A 192 7.89 -12.86 -16.71
N VAL A 193 7.34 -11.95 -17.51
CA VAL A 193 5.90 -11.77 -17.71
C VAL A 193 5.59 -11.82 -19.20
N THR A 194 4.50 -12.50 -19.54
CA THR A 194 4.08 -12.61 -20.94
C THR A 194 2.70 -11.99 -21.11
N PRO A 195 2.49 -11.13 -22.14
CA PRO A 195 1.16 -10.62 -22.45
C PRO A 195 0.20 -11.79 -22.70
N THR A 196 -1.01 -11.72 -22.15
CA THR A 196 -2.04 -12.74 -22.38
C THR A 196 -3.21 -12.20 -23.20
N SER A 197 -4.01 -13.10 -23.77
CA SER A 197 -5.15 -12.72 -24.60
C SER A 197 -6.26 -12.10 -23.73
N ALA A 198 -7.11 -11.27 -24.36
CA ALA A 198 -8.27 -10.68 -23.70
C ALA A 198 -9.32 -11.70 -23.22
N GLU A 199 -9.18 -12.98 -23.59
CA GLU A 199 -10.08 -14.05 -23.14
C GLU A 199 -9.78 -14.52 -21.72
N LYS A 200 -8.53 -14.38 -21.25
CA LYS A 200 -8.20 -14.70 -19.85
C LYS A 200 -8.74 -13.58 -18.97
N GLN A 201 -9.77 -13.88 -18.19
CA GLN A 201 -10.40 -12.93 -17.28
C GLN A 201 -9.88 -13.14 -15.85
N PRO A 202 -9.79 -12.06 -15.05
CA PRO A 202 -9.59 -12.21 -13.62
C PRO A 202 -10.62 -13.15 -12.99
N PRO A 203 -10.25 -13.94 -11.97
CA PRO A 203 -11.21 -14.74 -11.23
C PRO A 203 -12.26 -13.84 -10.56
N PRO A 204 -13.46 -14.37 -10.25
CA PRO A 204 -14.46 -13.61 -9.50
C PRO A 204 -13.94 -13.26 -8.10
N ALA A 205 -14.33 -12.08 -7.61
CA ALA A 205 -14.03 -11.68 -6.24
C ALA A 205 -14.76 -12.57 -5.23
N PRO A 206 -14.14 -12.88 -4.07
CA PRO A 206 -14.83 -13.58 -3.00
C PRO A 206 -16.04 -12.79 -2.53
N GLU A 207 -17.15 -13.49 -2.25
CA GLU A 207 -18.34 -12.85 -1.71
C GLU A 207 -18.07 -12.32 -0.29
N LEU A 208 -18.39 -11.04 -0.07
CA LEU A 208 -18.28 -10.40 1.23
C LEU A 208 -19.55 -9.60 1.52
N SER A 209 -20.24 -9.99 2.60
CA SER A 209 -21.44 -9.27 3.03
C SER A 209 -21.10 -7.91 3.63
N THR A 210 -21.95 -6.92 3.32
CA THR A 210 -21.91 -5.61 3.96
C THR A 210 -22.24 -5.76 5.44
N LYS A 211 -21.32 -5.35 6.31
CA LYS A 211 -21.45 -5.46 7.78
C LYS A 211 -22.11 -4.25 8.41
N PHE A 212 -21.85 -3.07 7.85
CA PHE A 212 -22.40 -1.82 8.36
C PHE A 212 -22.61 -0.82 7.22
N ASP A 213 -23.40 0.21 7.51
CA ASP A 213 -23.73 1.29 6.58
C ASP A 213 -22.98 2.57 7.00
N PRO A 214 -22.00 3.04 6.21
CA PRO A 214 -21.24 4.26 6.50
C PRO A 214 -22.11 5.50 6.65
N GLN A 215 -23.25 5.58 5.95
CA GLN A 215 -24.14 6.75 6.05
C GLN A 215 -24.81 6.83 7.41
N LYS A 216 -25.21 5.68 7.97
CA LYS A 216 -25.74 5.63 9.34
C LYS A 216 -24.70 6.00 10.37
N VAL A 217 -23.46 5.51 10.17
CA VAL A 217 -22.32 5.88 11.03
C VAL A 217 -22.08 7.38 10.98
N LYS A 218 -21.98 7.97 9.78
CA LYS A 218 -21.79 9.41 9.59
C LYS A 218 -22.91 10.24 10.25
N CYS A 219 -24.17 9.88 10.01
CA CYS A 219 -25.33 10.58 10.57
C CYS A 219 -25.29 10.58 12.11
N TRP A 220 -24.90 9.47 12.72
CA TRP A 220 -24.70 9.41 14.17
C TRP A 220 -23.52 10.29 14.61
N LEU A 221 -22.38 10.21 13.92
CA LEU A 221 -21.17 10.98 14.24
C LEU A 221 -21.42 12.49 14.21
N ASP A 222 -22.17 13.00 13.23
CA ASP A 222 -22.45 14.43 13.06
C ASP A 222 -23.10 15.07 14.32
N GLY A 223 -23.88 14.29 15.08
CA GLY A 223 -24.55 14.76 16.30
C GLY A 223 -23.93 14.27 17.61
N ASN A 224 -22.90 13.42 17.57
CA ASN A 224 -22.37 12.71 18.75
C ASN A 224 -20.84 12.85 18.88
N PHE A 225 -20.27 13.95 18.37
CA PHE A 225 -18.84 14.22 18.47
C PHE A 225 -18.34 14.26 19.93
N GLU A 226 -19.09 14.91 20.82
CA GLU A 226 -18.77 15.03 22.26
C GLU A 226 -19.38 13.91 23.12
N SER A 227 -19.69 12.75 22.52
CA SER A 227 -20.36 11.66 23.26
C SER A 227 -19.42 10.98 24.26
N ASP A 228 -19.94 10.64 25.45
CA ASP A 228 -19.29 9.78 26.44
C ASP A 228 -18.89 8.40 25.90
N PHE A 229 -19.39 8.01 24.72
CA PHE A 229 -18.92 6.85 24.00
C PHE A 229 -17.40 6.89 23.78
N TRP A 230 -16.84 8.04 23.37
CA TRP A 230 -15.41 8.16 23.06
C TRP A 230 -14.56 7.99 24.30
N ALA A 231 -14.89 8.68 25.40
CA ALA A 231 -14.17 8.57 26.66
C ALA A 231 -14.12 7.13 27.19
N ARG A 232 -15.19 6.34 26.98
CA ARG A 232 -15.24 4.94 27.40
C ARG A 232 -14.42 4.01 26.50
N ASN A 233 -14.43 4.25 25.19
CA ASN A 233 -13.81 3.33 24.22
C ASN A 233 -12.36 3.69 23.88
N SER A 234 -11.94 4.95 24.05
CA SER A 234 -10.56 5.38 23.82
C SER A 234 -9.58 4.81 24.84
N MET A 235 -10.05 4.49 26.05
CA MET A 235 -9.22 3.93 27.13
C MET A 235 -8.61 2.57 26.78
N GLY A 236 -9.23 1.82 25.85
CA GLY A 236 -8.71 0.54 25.35
C GLY A 236 -7.76 0.69 24.15
N CYS A 237 -7.40 1.91 23.75
CA CYS A 237 -6.52 2.15 22.61
C CYS A 237 -5.13 1.54 22.87
N LEU A 238 -4.64 0.75 21.92
CA LEU A 238 -3.32 0.13 21.97
C LEU A 238 -2.20 0.99 21.38
N GLY A 239 -2.50 2.23 20.97
CA GLY A 239 -1.50 3.13 20.37
C GLY A 239 -0.98 2.69 19.00
N CYS A 240 -1.59 1.69 18.36
CA CYS A 240 -1.18 1.18 17.05
C CYS A 240 -1.36 2.19 15.90
N GLY A 241 -2.02 3.32 16.15
CA GLY A 241 -2.27 4.36 15.16
C GLY A 241 -3.28 3.98 14.08
N ALA A 242 -3.94 2.82 14.15
CA ALA A 242 -4.94 2.41 13.16
C ALA A 242 -6.14 3.38 13.09
N CYS A 243 -6.55 3.91 14.24
CA CYS A 243 -7.66 4.87 14.36
C CYS A 243 -7.19 6.33 14.40
N SER A 244 -5.88 6.56 14.51
CA SER A 244 -5.31 7.91 14.46
C SER A 244 -5.26 8.31 13.00
N CYS A 245 -6.18 9.18 12.61
CA CYS A 245 -6.12 9.96 11.38
C CYS A 245 -5.08 11.07 11.56
N PHE A 246 -3.84 10.69 11.86
CA PHE A 246 -2.63 11.51 11.93
C PHE A 246 -1.44 10.60 11.63
#